data_AF-A0A351USP7-F1
#
_entry.id   AF-A0A351USP7-F1
#
_cell.length_a   1.000
_cell.length_b   1.000
_cell.length_c   1.000
_cell.angle_alpha   90.00
_cell.angle_beta   90.00
_cell.angle_gamma   90.00
#
_symmetry.space_group_name_H-M   'P 1'
#
loop_
_entity.id
_entity.type
_entity.pdbx_description
1 polymer ?
#
loop_
_entity_poly.entity_id
_entity_poly.type
_entity_poly.pdbx_seq_one_letter_code
_entity_poly.pdbx_strand_id
1 'polypeptide(L)' 'MVNMNQNFSRLQGNYLFSTIAQKVASYQEEHPGKNIIRLGIGDVTQ' A
#
# COMPACT_ATOMS: atom_id res chain seq x y z
N MET A 1 -23.23 19.76 16.61
CA MET A 1 -22.85 18.36 16.35
C MET A 1 -22.27 18.28 14.95
N VAL A 2 -21.09 17.68 14.80
CA VAL A 2 -20.46 17.51 13.49
C VAL A 2 -21.15 16.35 12.77
N ASN A 3 -21.74 16.61 11.61
CA ASN A 3 -22.35 15.57 10.78
C ASN A 3 -21.29 14.95 9.88
N MET A 4 -21.03 13.66 10.05
CA MET A 4 -20.10 12.92 9.20
C MET A 4 -20.70 12.77 7.79
N ASN A 5 -19.87 12.94 6.76
CA ASN A 5 -20.28 12.71 5.38
C ASN A 5 -20.61 11.22 5.17
N GLN A 6 -21.90 10.91 4.98
CA GLN A 6 -22.39 9.55 4.76
C GLN A 6 -21.81 8.89 3.49
N ASN A 7 -21.31 9.68 2.53
CA ASN A 7 -20.66 9.14 1.34
C ASN A 7 -19.28 8.53 1.65
N PHE A 8 -18.67 8.86 2.80
CA PHE A 8 -17.39 8.28 3.19
C PHE A 8 -17.49 6.76 3.36
N SER A 9 -18.61 6.26 3.90
CA SER A 9 -18.87 4.82 4.05
C SER A 9 -19.09 4.08 2.72
N ARG A 10 -19.28 4.80 1.61
CA ARG A 10 -19.43 4.23 0.26
C ARG A 10 -18.08 4.03 -0.44
N LEU A 11 -17.01 4.63 0.08
CA LEU A 11 -15.68 4.43 -0.45
C LEU A 11 -15.26 3.00 -0.13
N GLN A 12 -15.15 2.17 -1.17
CA GLN A 12 -14.46 0.88 -1.04
C GLN A 12 -13.03 1.20 -0.63
N GLY A 13 -12.56 0.58 0.46
CA GLY A 13 -11.22 0.84 0.96
C GLY A 13 -10.20 0.63 -0.17
N ASN A 14 -9.38 1.64 -0.40
CA ASN A 14 -8.44 1.64 -1.52
C ASN A 14 -7.22 0.80 -1.12
N TYR A 15 -7.40 -0.53 -1.12
CA TYR A 15 -6.43 -1.46 -0.54
C TYR A 15 -5.31 -1.89 -1.49
N LEU A 16 -5.38 -1.51 -2.78
CA LEU A 16 -4.44 -1.98 -3.78
C LEU A 16 -2.98 -1.68 -3.39
N PHE A 17 -2.71 -0.45 -2.93
CA PHE A 17 -1.36 -0.03 -2.55
C PHE A 17 -0.94 -0.52 -1.16
N SER A 18 -1.86 -0.52 -0.18
CA SER A 18 -1.57 -0.98 1.18
C SER A 18 -1.27 -2.48 1.21
N THR A 19 -1.99 -3.27 0.42
CA THR A 19 -1.77 -4.73 0.33
C THR A 19 -0.46 -5.05 -0.39
N ILE A 20 -0.08 -4.28 -1.41
CA ILE A 20 1.23 -4.44 -2.07
C ILE A 20 2.37 -4.12 -1.08
N ALA A 21 2.25 -3.05 -0.30
CA ALA A 21 3.25 -2.68 0.70
C ALA A 21 3.44 -3.77 1.76
N GLN A 22 2.35 -4.34 2.30
CA GLN A 22 2.41 -5.47 3.23
C GLN A 22 3.12 -6.69 2.62
N LYS A 23 2.75 -7.08 1.40
CA LYS A 23 3.37 -8.23 0.72
C LYS A 23 4.86 -8.03 0.48
N VAL A 24 5.27 -6.83 0.10
CA VAL A 24 6.70 -6.53 -0.11
C VAL A 24 7.47 -6.58 1.20
N ALA A 25 6.91 -6.04 2.30
CA ALA A 25 7.55 -6.11 3.61
C ALA A 25 7.75 -7.56 4.07
N SER A 26 6.71 -8.40 4.00
CA SER A 26 6.82 -9.83 4.34
C SER A 26 7.86 -10.55 3.49
N TYR A 27 7.90 -10.28 2.18
CA TYR A 27 8.89 -10.87 1.29
C TYR A 27 10.33 -10.42 1.61
N GLN A 28 10.53 -9.17 2.07
CA GLN A 28 11.84 -8.68 2.52
C GLN A 28 12.32 -9.37 3.80
N GLU A 29 11.41 -9.57 4.75
CA GLU A 29 11.71 -10.27 6.02
C GLU A 29 12.07 -11.75 5.78
N GLU A 30 11.36 -12.42 4.87
CA GLU A 30 11.61 -13.83 4.51
C GLU A 30 12.87 -14.02 3.64
N HIS A 31 13.32 -12.98 2.95
CA HIS A 31 14.47 -13.04 2.04
C HIS A 31 15.51 -11.94 2.28
N PRO A 32 16.17 -11.94 3.46
CA PRO A 32 17.25 -11.01 3.75
C PRO A 32 18.42 -11.28 2.79
N GLY A 33 18.68 -10.34 1.90
CA GLY A 33 19.75 -10.43 0.89
C GLY A 33 19.28 -10.48 -0.56
N LYS A 34 17.97 -10.51 -0.83
CA LYS A 34 17.43 -10.32 -2.18
C LYS A 34 17.00 -8.87 -2.39
N ASN A 35 17.60 -8.23 -3.38
CA ASN A 35 17.20 -6.88 -3.79
C ASN A 35 15.87 -6.93 -4.56
N ILE A 36 14.90 -6.14 -4.13
CA ILE A 36 13.58 -6.03 -4.76
C ILE A 36 13.59 -4.83 -5.71
N ILE A 37 13.26 -5.07 -6.97
CA ILE A 37 13.06 -4.01 -7.98
C ILE A 37 11.57 -3.61 -7.99
N ARG A 38 11.26 -2.34 -7.71
CA ARG A 38 9.87 -1.86 -7.52
C ARG A 38 9.34 -1.17 -8.79
N LEU A 39 8.84 -1.93 -9.76
CA LEU A 39 8.27 -1.36 -11.01
C LEU A 39 6.82 -0.84 -10.88
N GLY A 40 6.43 -0.37 -9.68
CA GLY A 40 5.07 0.08 -9.36
C GLY A 40 4.89 1.59 -9.45
N ILE A 41 3.67 2.07 -9.20
CA ILE A 41 3.38 3.52 -9.07
C ILE A 41 4.11 4.07 -7.85
N GLY A 42 4.85 5.17 -8.03
CA GLY A 42 5.53 5.89 -6.96
C GLY A 42 7.00 5.52 -6.74
N ASP A 43 7.63 4.74 -7.63
CA ASP A 43 9.08 4.58 -7.64
C ASP A 43 9.74 5.87 -8.18
N VAL A 44 9.82 6.87 -7.31
CA VAL A 44 10.52 8.14 -7.56
C VAL A 44 11.97 7.98 -7.14
N THR A 45 12.78 7.37 -8.01
CA THR A 45 14.23 7.36 -7.84
C THR A 45 14.80 8.74 -8.21
N GLN A 46 15.02 9.57 -7.19
CA GLN A 46 16.06 10.61 -7.16
C GLN A 46 17.00 10.33 -5.99
#